data_AF-A0A1M3IQC8-F1
#
_entry.id   AF-A0A1M3IQC8-F1
#
_cell.length_a   1.000
_cell.length_b   1.000
_cell.length_c   1.000
_cell.angle_alpha   90.00
_cell.angle_beta   90.00
_cell.angle_gamma   90.00
#
_symmetry.space_group_name_H-M   'P 1'
#
loop_
_entity.id
_entity.type
_entity.pdbx_description
1 polymer ?
#
loop_
_entity_poly.entity_id
_entity_poly.type
_entity_poly.pdbx_seq_one_letter_code
_entity_poly.pdbx_strand_id
1 'polypeptide(L)'
;MQQHLTKNVQAFDRGKYLDPWKVFFPQINLVSTNFLMGTTSRFPNIRELNVSYDWFSCGILPNEIISLTQLRVLSIGNCNLTTLPDNLPKLSSLTTLNAYGNKFTGNFLGLLLPLLKLNRLKIVKTGEMGLKKSNLPEELYSYAHIIKDVDWDN
;
A
#
# COMPACT_ATOMS: atom_id res chain seq x y z
N MET A 1 -7.94 3.94 29.81
CA MET A 1 -8.35 3.76 28.40
C MET A 1 -7.43 4.48 27.39
N GLN A 2 -6.63 5.49 27.79
CA GLN A 2 -5.73 6.23 26.90
C GLN A 2 -4.30 5.66 26.74
N GLN A 3 -3.87 4.67 27.53
CA GLN A 3 -2.47 4.20 27.52
C GLN A 3 -2.21 2.92 26.68
N HIS A 4 -3.24 2.30 26.10
CA HIS A 4 -3.08 1.08 25.29
C HIS A 4 -3.06 1.32 23.77
N LEU A 5 -3.42 2.52 23.31
CA LEU A 5 -3.42 2.83 21.87
C LEU A 5 -2.04 3.23 21.33
N THR A 6 -1.07 3.50 22.20
CA THR A 6 0.27 3.99 21.80
C THR A 6 1.26 2.87 21.45
N LYS A 7 0.91 1.60 21.68
CA LYS A 7 1.85 0.46 21.49
C LYS A 7 1.77 -0.25 20.14
N ASN A 8 0.80 0.07 19.29
CA ASN A 8 0.62 -0.64 18.01
C ASN A 8 1.23 0.07 16.79
N VAL A 9 2.04 1.11 17.00
CA VAL A 9 2.87 1.73 15.96
C VAL A 9 4.32 1.31 16.17
N GLN A 10 4.61 0.03 16.39
CA GLN A 10 5.97 -0.49 16.32
C GLN A 10 6.01 -1.93 15.79
N ALA A 11 6.94 -2.10 14.84
CA ALA A 11 7.73 -3.29 14.57
C ALA A 11 7.01 -4.57 14.14
N PHE A 12 7.33 -4.93 12.90
CA PHE A 12 7.32 -6.27 12.33
C PHE A 12 7.80 -7.33 13.36
N ASP A 13 6.95 -8.29 13.72
CA ASP A 13 7.41 -9.60 14.20
C ASP A 13 6.51 -10.73 13.68
N ARG A 14 7.14 -11.84 13.33
CA ARG A 14 6.58 -12.92 12.53
C ARG A 14 5.68 -13.81 13.38
N GLY A 15 4.48 -14.08 12.87
CA GLY A 15 3.76 -15.31 13.14
C GLY A 15 3.12 -15.43 14.53
N LYS A 16 1.87 -14.99 14.64
CA LYS A 16 0.74 -15.72 15.25
C LYS A 16 -0.50 -14.83 15.26
N TYR A 17 -1.45 -15.17 14.37
CA TYR A 17 -2.76 -14.55 14.24
C TYR A 17 -3.68 -15.00 15.36
N LEU A 18 -4.18 -14.06 16.17
CA LEU A 18 -5.58 -14.00 16.63
C LEU A 18 -5.85 -12.56 17.12
N ASP A 19 -6.44 -11.73 16.27
CA ASP A 19 -6.80 -10.35 16.64
C ASP A 19 -8.03 -10.32 17.58
N PRO A 20 -7.93 -9.69 18.76
CA PRO A 20 -9.03 -9.59 19.74
C PRO A 20 -10.28 -8.84 19.23
N TRP A 21 -10.14 -8.12 18.11
CA TRP A 21 -11.18 -7.30 17.51
C TRP A 21 -12.24 -8.11 16.75
N LYS A 22 -12.01 -9.41 16.52
CA LYS A 22 -12.94 -10.32 15.81
C LYS A 22 -14.28 -10.54 16.50
N VAL A 23 -14.41 -10.26 17.80
CA VAL A 23 -15.61 -10.62 18.58
C VAL A 23 -16.68 -9.53 18.61
N PHE A 24 -16.34 -8.26 18.32
CA PHE A 24 -17.18 -7.15 18.77
C PHE A 24 -18.05 -6.42 17.73
N PHE A 25 -17.77 -6.47 16.42
CA PHE A 25 -18.50 -5.62 15.47
C PHE A 25 -18.80 -6.31 14.13
N PRO A 26 -20.02 -6.86 13.93
CA PRO A 26 -20.36 -7.57 12.70
C PRO A 26 -20.78 -6.67 11.52
N GLN A 27 -20.75 -5.33 11.66
CA GLN A 27 -21.32 -4.42 10.64
C GLN A 27 -20.63 -3.05 10.63
N ILE A 28 -19.34 -2.91 10.26
CA ILE A 28 -18.76 -1.55 10.17
C ILE A 28 -17.75 -1.38 9.01
N ASN A 29 -18.25 -0.84 7.89
CA ASN A 29 -17.48 -0.27 6.78
C ASN A 29 -17.07 1.21 7.04
N LEU A 30 -17.27 1.71 8.27
CA LEU A 30 -17.01 3.11 8.69
C LEU A 30 -15.78 3.30 9.60
N VAL A 31 -15.14 2.22 10.09
CA VAL A 31 -13.99 2.34 11.03
C VAL A 31 -12.67 2.49 10.27
N SER A 32 -12.60 2.01 9.03
CA SER A 32 -11.39 1.97 8.21
C SER A 32 -10.96 3.33 7.65
N THR A 33 -11.89 4.09 7.07
CA THR A 33 -11.61 5.44 6.55
C THR A 33 -11.27 6.42 7.66
N ASN A 34 -11.92 6.29 8.82
CA ASN A 34 -11.62 7.09 10.01
C ASN A 34 -10.21 6.83 10.59
N PHE A 35 -9.68 5.61 10.43
CA PHE A 35 -8.32 5.30 10.86
C PHE A 35 -7.27 6.05 10.04
N LEU A 36 -7.36 6.01 8.71
CA LEU A 36 -6.43 6.73 7.84
C LEU A 36 -6.63 8.26 7.93
N MET A 37 -7.86 8.77 7.94
CA MET A 37 -8.13 10.21 8.12
C MET A 37 -7.59 10.77 9.44
N GLY A 38 -7.72 10.00 10.53
CA GLY A 38 -7.19 10.39 11.84
C GLY A 38 -5.67 10.32 11.91
N THR A 39 -5.04 9.33 11.26
CA THR A 39 -3.58 9.15 11.29
C THR A 39 -2.83 10.19 10.48
N THR A 40 -3.29 10.54 9.28
CA THR A 40 -2.58 11.49 8.41
C THR A 40 -2.53 12.90 9.00
N SER A 41 -3.63 13.33 9.63
CA SER A 41 -3.71 14.63 10.30
C SER A 41 -2.91 14.66 11.61
N ARG A 42 -2.86 13.53 12.33
CA ARG A 42 -2.22 13.45 13.65
C ARG A 42 -0.71 13.23 13.58
N PHE A 43 -0.23 12.64 12.50
CA PHE A 43 1.18 12.28 12.32
C PHE A 43 1.69 12.64 10.92
N PRO A 44 1.78 13.95 10.58
CA PRO A 44 2.13 14.41 9.23
C PRO A 44 3.57 14.06 8.80
N ASN A 45 4.45 13.71 9.75
CA ASN A 45 5.86 13.41 9.52
C ASN A 45 6.17 11.90 9.44
N ILE A 46 5.14 11.05 9.28
CA ILE A 46 5.36 9.61 9.10
C ILE A 46 6.21 9.35 7.86
N ARG A 47 7.22 8.48 8.02
CA ARG A 47 8.10 8.02 6.95
C ARG A 47 7.82 6.61 6.49
N GLU A 48 7.19 5.80 7.33
CA GLU A 48 6.86 4.42 7.02
C GLU A 48 5.44 4.14 7.49
N LEU A 49 4.59 3.72 6.56
CA LEU A 49 3.19 3.39 6.83
C LEU A 49 2.93 1.99 6.30
N ASN A 50 2.44 1.12 7.18
CA ASN A 50 1.98 -0.21 6.83
C ASN A 50 0.52 -0.36 7.22
N VAL A 51 -0.32 -0.62 6.23
CA VAL A 51 -1.75 -0.91 6.36
C VAL A 51 -2.08 -2.25 5.69
N SER A 52 -1.07 -3.11 5.49
CA SER A 52 -1.24 -4.41 4.85
C SER A 52 -2.03 -5.37 5.74
N TYR A 53 -2.78 -6.29 5.14
CA TYR A 53 -3.62 -7.29 5.82
C TYR A 53 -4.76 -6.75 6.69
N ASP A 54 -5.08 -5.46 6.61
CA ASP A 54 -6.28 -4.93 7.25
C ASP A 54 -7.52 -5.36 6.44
N TRP A 55 -7.95 -6.60 6.65
CA TRP A 55 -8.98 -7.30 5.87
C TRP A 55 -10.35 -6.59 5.87
N PHE A 56 -10.61 -5.77 6.90
CA PHE A 56 -11.85 -4.99 7.04
C PHE A 56 -11.76 -3.60 6.40
N SER A 57 -10.57 -3.14 5.98
CA SER A 57 -10.34 -1.74 5.62
C SER A 57 -10.02 -1.49 4.16
N CYS A 58 -9.57 -2.49 3.41
CA CYS A 58 -9.05 -2.23 2.09
C CYS A 58 -9.95 -2.73 0.94
N GLY A 59 -10.28 -1.76 0.09
CA GLY A 59 -10.93 -1.87 -1.22
C GLY A 59 -10.53 -0.67 -2.10
N ILE A 60 -10.45 0.54 -1.51
CA ILE A 60 -9.86 1.74 -2.12
C ILE A 60 -8.90 2.39 -1.10
N LEU A 61 -7.72 2.83 -1.56
CA LEU A 61 -6.78 3.60 -0.75
C LEU A 61 -7.25 5.08 -0.70
N PRO A 62 -7.53 5.65 0.48
CA PRO A 62 -8.07 7.01 0.59
C PRO A 62 -7.09 8.08 0.10
N ASN A 63 -7.62 9.15 -0.50
CA ASN A 63 -6.82 10.23 -1.07
C ASN A 63 -6.00 10.98 -0.02
N GLU A 64 -6.41 10.98 1.25
CA GLU A 64 -5.75 11.64 2.37
C GLU A 64 -4.33 11.14 2.58
N ILE A 65 -3.99 9.93 2.11
CA ILE A 65 -2.62 9.42 2.16
C ILE A 65 -1.62 10.36 1.48
N ILE A 66 -2.05 11.10 0.45
CA ILE A 66 -1.20 12.04 -0.30
C ILE A 66 -0.71 13.23 0.55
N SER A 67 -1.31 13.46 1.73
CA SER A 67 -0.86 14.49 2.67
C SER A 67 0.45 14.11 3.37
N LEU A 68 0.80 12.82 3.41
CA LEU A 68 2.03 12.29 4.01
C LEU A 68 3.24 12.49 3.08
N THR A 69 3.59 13.74 2.78
CA THR A 69 4.65 14.09 1.82
C THR A 69 6.06 13.61 2.22
N GLN A 70 6.27 13.30 3.51
CA GLN A 70 7.52 12.72 4.03
C GLN A 70 7.56 11.19 3.99
N LEU A 71 6.49 10.54 3.53
CA LEU A 71 6.39 9.09 3.47
C LEU A 71 7.41 8.51 2.49
N ARG A 72 8.22 7.57 2.97
CA ARG A 72 9.29 6.88 2.23
C ARG A 72 8.95 5.45 1.89
N VAL A 73 8.23 4.78 2.79
CA VAL A 73 7.79 3.39 2.64
C VAL A 73 6.29 3.31 2.84
N LEU A 74 5.59 2.77 1.84
CA LEU A 74 4.16 2.48 1.91
C LEU A 74 3.94 1.00 1.67
N SER A 75 3.36 0.31 2.65
CA SER A 75 2.91 -1.07 2.52
C SER A 75 1.40 -1.16 2.59
N ILE A 76 0.79 -1.64 1.52
CA ILE A 76 -0.65 -1.72 1.27
C ILE A 76 -1.02 -3.11 0.73
N GLY A 77 -0.31 -4.16 1.15
CA GLY A 77 -0.48 -5.50 0.60
C GLY A 77 -1.63 -6.28 1.20
N ASN A 78 -2.14 -7.28 0.47
CA ASN A 78 -3.28 -8.12 0.88
C ASN A 78 -4.48 -7.30 1.37
N CYS A 79 -4.78 -6.27 0.60
CA CYS A 79 -5.77 -5.26 0.90
C CYS A 79 -6.92 -5.26 -0.13
N ASN A 80 -7.08 -6.31 -0.95
CA ASN A 80 -8.13 -6.37 -1.98
C ASN A 80 -8.22 -5.10 -2.87
N LEU A 81 -7.15 -4.31 -2.99
CA LEU A 81 -7.18 -3.05 -3.74
C LEU A 81 -7.34 -3.35 -5.22
N THR A 82 -8.24 -2.63 -5.88
CA THR A 82 -8.43 -2.70 -7.33
C THR A 82 -7.71 -1.58 -8.07
N THR A 83 -7.41 -0.48 -7.39
CA THR A 83 -6.73 0.70 -7.96
C THR A 83 -5.87 1.45 -6.93
N LEU A 84 -5.02 2.36 -7.41
CA LEU A 84 -4.30 3.37 -6.63
C LEU A 84 -4.89 4.75 -6.91
N PRO A 85 -4.79 5.73 -5.98
CA PRO A 85 -5.25 7.08 -6.24
C PRO A 85 -4.35 7.76 -7.29
N ASP A 86 -4.95 8.46 -8.25
CA ASP A 86 -4.22 9.15 -9.34
C ASP A 86 -3.19 10.18 -8.82
N ASN A 87 -3.41 10.68 -7.60
CA ASN A 87 -2.54 11.65 -6.94
C ASN A 87 -1.40 11.02 -6.12
N LEU A 88 -1.19 9.69 -6.17
CA LEU A 88 -0.07 9.04 -5.48
C LEU A 88 1.31 9.63 -5.83
N PRO A 89 1.58 10.15 -7.05
CA PRO A 89 2.82 10.88 -7.36
C PRO A 89 3.14 12.07 -6.45
N LYS A 90 2.15 12.61 -5.70
CA LYS A 90 2.36 13.67 -4.71
C LYS A 90 3.16 13.22 -3.48
N LEU A 91 3.27 11.90 -3.23
CA LEU A 91 4.15 11.34 -2.22
C LEU A 91 5.62 11.47 -2.66
N SER A 92 6.13 12.69 -2.63
CA SER A 92 7.40 13.06 -3.24
C SER A 92 8.62 12.40 -2.60
N SER A 93 8.49 11.94 -1.35
CA SER A 93 9.54 11.21 -0.63
C SER A 93 9.46 9.70 -0.80
N LEU A 94 8.47 9.16 -1.52
CA LEU A 94 8.21 7.73 -1.57
C LEU A 94 9.29 7.01 -2.37
N THR A 95 9.91 6.01 -1.74
CA THR A 95 11.00 5.21 -2.32
C THR A 95 10.64 3.73 -2.43
N THR A 96 9.75 3.24 -1.57
CA THR A 96 9.36 1.83 -1.52
C THR A 96 7.85 1.74 -1.49
N LEU A 97 7.29 1.00 -2.44
CA LEU A 97 5.88 0.64 -2.48
C LEU A 97 5.74 -0.88 -2.41
N ASN A 98 5.04 -1.37 -1.39
CA ASN A 98 4.73 -2.78 -1.25
C ASN A 98 3.23 -3.00 -1.45
N ALA A 99 2.85 -3.58 -2.58
CA ALA A 99 1.47 -3.72 -3.01
C ALA A 99 1.08 -5.17 -3.36
N TYR A 100 1.83 -6.14 -2.86
CA TYR A 100 1.59 -7.57 -3.01
C TYR A 100 0.18 -8.01 -2.61
N GLY A 101 -0.31 -9.10 -3.19
CA GLY A 101 -1.58 -9.75 -2.78
C GLY A 101 -2.84 -8.88 -2.99
N ASN A 102 -2.76 -7.85 -3.84
CA ASN A 102 -3.92 -7.03 -4.18
C ASN A 102 -4.61 -7.52 -5.45
N LYS A 103 -5.88 -7.11 -5.61
CA LYS A 103 -6.74 -7.51 -6.73
C LYS A 103 -6.77 -6.41 -7.79
N PHE A 104 -5.61 -5.84 -8.09
CA PHE A 104 -5.52 -4.76 -9.07
C PHE A 104 -6.06 -5.25 -10.42
N THR A 105 -7.17 -4.66 -10.87
CA THR A 105 -7.80 -4.97 -12.16
C THR A 105 -7.52 -3.83 -13.14
N GLY A 106 -7.36 -4.14 -14.45
CA GLY A 106 -7.09 -3.13 -15.47
C GLY A 106 -5.67 -2.54 -15.44
N ASN A 107 -5.54 -1.23 -15.72
CA ASN A 107 -4.28 -0.52 -15.95
C ASN A 107 -3.56 -0.06 -14.66
N PHE A 108 -3.53 -0.90 -13.60
CA PHE A 108 -2.75 -0.60 -12.38
C PHE A 108 -1.30 -0.24 -12.69
N LEU A 109 -0.73 -0.94 -13.66
CA LEU A 109 0.60 -0.74 -14.17
C LEU A 109 0.78 0.64 -14.83
N GLY A 110 -0.24 1.13 -15.54
CA GLY A 110 -0.26 2.51 -16.02
C GLY A 110 -0.40 3.55 -14.91
N LEU A 111 -1.02 3.22 -13.77
CA LEU A 111 -1.03 4.09 -12.59
C LEU A 111 0.35 4.12 -11.90
N LEU A 112 1.15 3.07 -12.05
CA LEU A 112 2.54 3.06 -11.60
C LEU A 112 3.46 3.88 -12.51
N LEU A 113 3.15 4.04 -13.81
CA LEU A 113 4.01 4.75 -14.76
C LEU A 113 4.37 6.19 -14.31
N PRO A 114 3.43 7.05 -13.87
CA PRO A 114 3.78 8.36 -13.34
C PRO A 114 4.75 8.30 -12.14
N LEU A 115 4.57 7.34 -11.23
CA LEU A 115 5.44 7.18 -10.07
C LEU A 115 6.84 6.70 -10.47
N LEU A 116 6.93 5.80 -11.44
CA LEU A 116 8.17 5.25 -11.97
C LEU A 116 8.95 6.28 -12.79
N LYS A 117 8.27 7.07 -13.63
CA LYS A 117 8.87 8.16 -14.42
C LYS A 117 9.51 9.25 -13.57
N LEU A 118 9.07 9.40 -12.32
CA LEU A 118 9.69 10.33 -11.37
C LEU A 118 11.05 9.86 -10.85
N ASN A 119 11.48 8.61 -11.15
CA ASN A 119 12.75 8.02 -10.70
C ASN A 119 12.99 8.07 -9.19
N ARG A 120 11.91 8.13 -8.41
CA ARG A 120 11.95 8.19 -6.94
C ARG A 120 11.81 6.81 -6.30
N LEU A 121 10.99 5.97 -6.92
CA LEU A 121 10.78 4.59 -6.49
C LEU A 121 12.04 3.77 -6.77
N LYS A 122 12.55 3.14 -5.73
CA LYS A 122 13.67 2.19 -5.78
C LYS A 122 13.16 0.77 -5.86
N ILE A 123 12.04 0.49 -5.20
CA ILE A 123 11.46 -0.85 -5.09
C ILE A 123 9.94 -0.77 -5.17
N VAL A 124 9.37 -1.57 -6.06
CA VAL A 124 7.93 -1.87 -6.09
C VAL A 124 7.77 -3.37 -5.95
N LYS A 125 7.05 -3.84 -4.92
CA LYS A 125 6.77 -5.26 -4.73
C LYS A 125 5.33 -5.57 -5.14
N THR A 126 5.15 -6.53 -6.03
CA THR A 126 3.86 -6.94 -6.61
C THR A 126 3.59 -8.43 -6.38
N GLY A 127 4.30 -9.07 -5.45
CA GLY A 127 4.15 -10.49 -5.15
C GLY A 127 2.70 -10.96 -5.04
N GLU A 128 2.45 -12.22 -5.37
CA GLU A 128 1.11 -12.84 -5.34
C GLU A 128 0.09 -12.22 -6.33
N MET A 129 0.49 -11.30 -7.21
CA MET A 129 -0.37 -10.76 -8.27
C MET A 129 -0.30 -11.55 -9.59
N GLY A 130 0.63 -12.51 -9.71
CA GLY A 130 0.78 -13.34 -10.92
C GLY A 130 1.19 -12.58 -12.18
N LEU A 131 1.91 -11.46 -12.01
CA LEU A 131 2.36 -10.62 -13.12
C LEU A 131 3.48 -11.32 -13.92
N LYS A 132 3.31 -11.33 -15.24
CA LYS A 132 4.27 -11.85 -16.21
C LYS A 132 4.51 -10.81 -17.29
N LYS A 133 5.71 -10.74 -17.84
CA LYS A 133 6.08 -9.78 -18.90
C LYS A 133 5.12 -9.81 -20.07
N SER A 134 4.63 -11.00 -20.47
CA SER A 134 3.62 -11.19 -21.52
C SER A 134 2.33 -10.37 -21.31
N ASN A 135 2.02 -10.01 -20.06
CA ASN A 135 0.79 -9.31 -19.68
C ASN A 135 1.06 -7.86 -19.23
N LEU A 136 2.29 -7.37 -19.34
CA LEU A 136 2.65 -6.00 -18.98
C LEU A 136 2.85 -5.12 -20.22
N PRO A 137 2.48 -3.82 -20.15
CA PRO A 137 2.82 -2.85 -21.18
C PRO A 137 4.35 -2.70 -21.32
N GLU A 138 4.85 -2.55 -22.55
CA GLU A 138 6.28 -2.49 -22.88
C GLU A 138 7.01 -1.34 -22.17
N GLU A 139 6.30 -0.26 -21.86
CA GLU A 139 6.81 0.90 -21.14
C GLU A 139 7.33 0.56 -19.74
N LEU A 140 6.92 -0.58 -19.18
CA LEU A 140 7.40 -1.05 -17.88
C LEU A 140 8.71 -1.84 -17.94
N TYR A 141 9.16 -2.25 -19.12
CA TYR A 141 10.30 -3.15 -19.25
C TYR A 141 11.61 -2.51 -18.75
N SER A 142 11.75 -1.20 -18.95
CA SER A 142 12.89 -0.43 -18.43
C SER A 142 12.92 -0.36 -16.89
N TYR A 143 11.79 -0.62 -16.23
CA TYR A 143 11.66 -0.61 -14.77
C TYR A 143 11.72 -2.02 -14.14
N ALA A 144 12.11 -3.06 -14.90
CA ALA A 144 12.27 -4.42 -14.38
C ALA A 144 13.23 -4.53 -13.18
N HIS A 145 14.21 -3.63 -13.10
CA HIS A 145 15.13 -3.55 -11.96
C HIS A 145 14.49 -2.99 -10.67
N ILE A 146 13.36 -2.28 -10.78
CA ILE A 146 12.60 -1.67 -9.66
C ILE A 146 11.41 -2.54 -9.27
N ILE A 147 10.67 -3.07 -10.24
CA ILE A 147 9.46 -3.86 -10.03
C ILE A 147 9.85 -5.32 -9.78
N LYS A 148 9.67 -5.76 -8.55
CA LYS A 148 9.97 -7.10 -8.05
C LYS A 148 8.78 -8.01 -8.23
N ASP A 149 9.03 -9.32 -8.18
CA ASP A 149 8.02 -10.38 -8.18
C ASP A 149 7.23 -10.53 -9.49
N VAL A 150 7.73 -9.91 -10.57
CA VAL A 150 7.27 -10.13 -11.95
C VAL A 150 8.17 -11.18 -12.60
N ASP A 151 7.54 -12.12 -13.29
CA ASP A 151 8.24 -13.03 -14.19
C ASP A 151 8.63 -12.27 -15.48
N TRP A 152 9.87 -11.77 -15.51
CA TRP A 152 10.40 -10.95 -16.61
C TRP A 152 10.95 -11.77 -17.79
N ASP A 153 11.13 -13.08 -17.58
CA ASP A 153 11.74 -13.98 -18.56
C ASP A 153 10.71 -14.72 -19.43
N ASN A 154 9.42 -14.72 -19.03
CA ASN A 154 8.30 -15.36 -19.74
C ASN A 154 7.30 -14.36 -20.37
#